data_AF-A0A959SN57-F1
#
_entry.id   AF-A0A959SN57-F1
#
_cell.length_a   1.000
_cell.length_b   1.000
_cell.length_c   1.000
_cell.angle_alpha   90.00
_cell.angle_beta   90.00
_cell.angle_gamma   90.00
#
_symmetry.space_group_name_H-M   'P 1'
#
loop_
_entity.id
_entity.type
_entity.pdbx_description
1 polymer ?
#
loop_
_entity_poly.entity_id
_entity_poly.type
_entity_poly.pdbx_seq_one_letter_code
_entity_poly.pdbx_strand_id
1 'polypeptide(L)'
;MDIPIHPDHQAVLDRFPPALRALAGSELALGNRIIHAGAGHPAPPAGAQIMFAQDLLTRDRELLNGLHCYDRNASTHHQEVSDADRFFWILTVPLPPPPEPDMDAIRDRANLATEQPPAVMRVYTCNEVELDYRGEMLILHEQDRRTDIVWTWNRGNQLYRSSLSPWWYPDERRSQEMTEAEKEAVIQRFLEFARRNISPNIELRD
;
A
#
# COMPACT_ATOMS: atom_id res chain seq x y z
N MET A 1 5.63 -15.93 45.56
CA MET A 1 5.49 -14.55 46.05
C MET A 1 4.35 -13.96 45.25
N ASP A 2 3.22 -13.66 45.89
CA ASP A 2 2.10 -13.00 45.21
C ASP A 2 2.51 -11.56 44.92
N ILE A 3 2.69 -11.24 43.65
CA ILE A 3 2.89 -9.86 43.21
C ILE A 3 1.52 -9.18 43.28
N PRO A 4 1.34 -8.11 44.08
CA PRO A 4 0.05 -7.45 44.19
C PRO A 4 -0.38 -6.87 42.84
N ILE A 5 -1.58 -7.24 42.40
CA ILE A 5 -2.20 -6.71 41.19
C ILE A 5 -2.63 -5.26 41.48
N HIS A 6 -2.39 -4.34 40.54
CA HIS A 6 -2.83 -2.96 40.67
C HIS A 6 -4.37 -2.90 40.78
N PRO A 7 -4.96 -2.09 41.68
CA PRO A 7 -6.42 -2.04 41.88
C PRO A 7 -7.22 -1.80 40.59
N ASP A 8 -6.73 -0.93 39.70
CA ASP A 8 -7.39 -0.67 38.41
C ASP A 8 -7.39 -1.88 37.47
N HIS A 9 -6.34 -2.70 37.52
CA HIS A 9 -6.29 -3.96 36.74
C HIS A 9 -7.28 -4.97 37.31
N GLN A 10 -7.43 -5.03 38.64
CA GLN A 10 -8.40 -5.89 39.30
C GLN A 10 -9.84 -5.53 38.89
N ALA A 11 -10.18 -4.23 38.90
CA ALA A 11 -11.52 -3.77 38.51
C ALA A 11 -11.88 -4.15 37.06
N VAL A 12 -10.89 -4.18 36.15
CA VAL A 12 -11.09 -4.66 34.78
C VAL A 12 -11.30 -6.18 34.72
N LEU A 13 -10.46 -6.95 35.42
CA LEU A 13 -10.56 -8.42 35.48
C LEU A 13 -11.89 -8.90 36.09
N ASP A 14 -12.46 -8.14 37.01
CA ASP A 14 -13.74 -8.46 37.65
C ASP A 14 -14.92 -8.41 36.66
N ARG A 15 -14.75 -7.71 35.52
CA ARG A 15 -15.72 -7.69 34.41
C ARG A 15 -15.55 -8.89 33.46
N PHE A 16 -14.40 -9.55 33.46
CA PHE A 16 -14.11 -10.62 32.51
C PHE A 16 -14.98 -11.85 32.77
N PRO A 17 -15.41 -12.57 31.72
CA PRO A 17 -16.01 -13.88 31.83
C PRO A 17 -15.12 -14.87 32.60
N PRO A 18 -15.69 -15.88 33.31
CA PRO A 18 -14.92 -16.79 34.15
C PRO A 18 -13.74 -17.48 33.45
N ALA A 19 -13.89 -17.89 32.20
CA ALA A 19 -12.83 -18.55 31.44
C ALA A 19 -11.62 -17.62 31.21
N LEU A 20 -11.85 -16.38 30.75
CA LEU A 20 -10.77 -15.41 30.57
C LEU A 20 -10.15 -14.99 31.91
N ARG A 21 -10.95 -14.88 32.98
CA ARG A 21 -10.42 -14.58 34.32
C ARG A 21 -9.54 -15.70 34.85
N ALA A 22 -9.92 -16.96 34.62
CA ALA A 22 -9.11 -18.12 34.99
C ALA A 22 -7.78 -18.14 34.23
N LEU A 23 -7.81 -17.88 32.92
CA LEU A 23 -6.61 -17.73 32.09
C LEU A 23 -5.71 -16.61 32.63
N ALA A 24 -6.26 -15.41 32.87
CA ALA A 24 -5.49 -14.29 33.39
C ALA A 24 -4.87 -14.59 34.78
N GLY A 25 -5.61 -15.25 35.66
CA GLY A 25 -5.11 -15.68 36.96
C GLY A 25 -3.95 -16.68 36.86
N SER A 26 -4.03 -17.63 35.92
CA SER A 26 -2.95 -18.58 35.65
C SER A 26 -1.69 -17.89 35.15
N GLU A 27 -1.81 -16.96 34.20
CA GLU A 27 -0.69 -16.17 33.68
C GLU A 27 0.01 -15.35 34.79
N LEU A 28 -0.78 -14.70 35.65
CA LEU A 28 -0.26 -13.96 36.79
C LEU A 28 0.46 -14.88 37.79
N ALA A 29 -0.08 -16.06 38.06
CA ALA A 29 0.55 -17.06 38.93
C ALA A 29 1.86 -17.61 38.34
N LEU A 30 1.98 -17.68 37.02
CA LEU A 30 3.20 -18.05 36.29
C LEU A 30 4.22 -16.90 36.21
N GLY A 31 3.90 -15.72 36.74
CA GLY A 31 4.79 -14.56 36.81
C GLY A 31 4.68 -13.61 35.61
N ASN A 32 3.66 -13.77 34.75
CA ASN A 32 3.33 -12.75 33.76
C ASN A 32 2.81 -11.49 34.47
N ARG A 33 2.79 -10.35 33.77
CA ARG A 33 2.39 -9.06 34.34
C ARG A 33 1.47 -8.31 33.40
N ILE A 34 0.39 -7.75 33.92
CA ILE A 34 -0.49 -6.87 33.17
C ILE A 34 0.19 -5.51 33.03
N ILE A 35 0.37 -5.04 31.78
CA ILE A 35 0.96 -3.73 31.45
C ILE A 35 -0.07 -2.72 30.97
N HIS A 36 -1.26 -3.18 30.61
CA HIS A 36 -2.38 -2.35 30.22
C HIS A 36 -3.69 -3.05 30.59
N ALA A 37 -4.65 -2.29 31.10
CA ALA A 37 -6.01 -2.73 31.34
C ALA A 37 -6.97 -1.57 31.06
N GLY A 38 -8.04 -1.82 30.31
CA GLY A 38 -8.99 -0.76 29.97
C GLY A 38 -9.98 -1.14 28.88
N ALA A 39 -10.60 -0.13 28.28
CA ALA A 39 -11.42 -0.26 27.08
C ALA A 39 -10.70 0.38 25.90
N GLY A 40 -11.00 -0.08 24.69
CA GLY A 40 -10.32 0.35 23.46
C GLY A 40 -10.10 -0.83 22.53
N HIS A 41 -9.65 -0.55 21.30
CA HIS A 41 -9.46 -1.59 20.28
C HIS A 41 -8.49 -2.71 20.77
N PRO A 42 -8.82 -4.01 20.55
CA PRO A 42 -9.99 -4.53 19.83
C PRO A 42 -11.30 -4.66 20.62
N ALA A 43 -11.31 -4.41 21.94
CA ALA A 43 -12.55 -4.47 22.72
C ALA A 43 -13.57 -3.39 22.30
N PRO A 44 -14.86 -3.76 22.11
CA PRO A 44 -15.91 -2.77 21.87
C PRO A 44 -16.13 -1.89 23.13
N PRO A 45 -16.86 -0.76 23.03
CA PRO A 45 -17.11 0.13 24.17
C PRO A 45 -17.76 -0.54 25.39
N ALA A 46 -18.60 -1.56 25.16
CA ALA A 46 -19.22 -2.35 26.23
C ALA A 46 -18.27 -3.40 26.86
N GLY A 47 -17.13 -3.65 26.22
CA GLY A 47 -16.13 -4.64 26.56
C GLY A 47 -14.97 -4.10 27.40
N ALA A 48 -13.92 -4.93 27.51
CA ALA A 48 -12.65 -4.56 28.12
C ALA A 48 -11.51 -5.45 27.63
N GLN A 49 -10.28 -4.99 27.82
CA GLN A 49 -9.07 -5.73 27.48
C GLN A 49 -7.99 -5.59 28.55
N ILE A 50 -7.13 -6.60 28.62
CA ILE A 50 -5.84 -6.53 29.29
C ILE A 50 -4.73 -6.89 28.31
N MET A 51 -3.53 -6.40 28.57
CA MET A 51 -2.32 -6.80 27.85
C MET A 51 -1.26 -7.29 28.83
N PHE A 52 -0.69 -8.45 28.52
CA PHE A 52 0.43 -9.03 29.25
C PHE A 52 1.79 -8.57 28.70
N ALA A 53 2.76 -8.44 29.59
CA ALA A 53 4.14 -8.04 29.30
C ALA A 53 4.93 -9.06 28.48
N GLN A 54 4.46 -10.30 28.45
CA GLN A 54 5.08 -11.45 27.80
C GLN A 54 3.99 -12.24 27.07
N ASP A 55 4.41 -13.14 26.19
CA ASP A 55 3.57 -14.18 25.60
C ASP A 55 2.83 -14.96 26.69
N LEU A 56 1.75 -15.65 26.30
CA LEU A 56 1.05 -16.54 27.22
C LEU A 56 1.99 -17.66 27.67
N LEU A 57 2.25 -17.70 28.97
CA LEU A 57 3.12 -18.68 29.61
C LEU A 57 2.40 -20.01 29.81
N THR A 58 1.06 -19.97 29.95
CA THR A 58 0.26 -21.18 30.12
C THR A 58 0.35 -22.06 28.88
N ARG A 59 0.53 -23.36 29.13
CA ARG A 59 0.44 -24.42 28.10
C ARG A 59 -0.79 -25.30 28.30
N ASP A 60 -1.59 -25.01 29.31
CA ASP A 60 -2.80 -25.75 29.64
C ASP A 60 -3.90 -25.46 28.62
N ARG A 61 -4.23 -26.47 27.82
CA ARG A 61 -5.26 -26.37 26.78
C ARG A 61 -6.67 -26.34 27.36
N GLU A 62 -6.88 -26.83 28.58
CA GLU A 62 -8.19 -26.80 29.22
C GLU A 62 -8.61 -25.36 29.53
N LEU A 63 -7.66 -24.51 29.96
CA LEU A 63 -7.90 -23.08 30.19
C LEU A 63 -8.22 -22.30 28.91
N LEU A 64 -7.86 -22.82 27.74
CA LEU A 64 -8.16 -22.22 26.44
C LEU A 64 -9.46 -22.75 25.83
N ASN A 65 -10.10 -23.74 26.45
CA ASN A 65 -11.31 -24.35 25.91
C ASN A 65 -12.47 -23.33 25.91
N GLY A 66 -13.15 -23.20 24.77
CA GLY A 66 -14.23 -22.23 24.58
C GLY A 66 -13.76 -20.78 24.39
N LEU A 67 -12.45 -20.53 24.32
CA LEU A 67 -11.89 -19.23 23.98
C LEU A 67 -11.41 -19.19 22.53
N HIS A 68 -11.51 -18.03 21.90
CA HIS A 68 -10.95 -17.80 20.57
C HIS A 68 -9.54 -17.27 20.67
N CYS A 69 -8.56 -18.05 20.23
CA CYS A 69 -7.14 -17.71 20.25
C CYS A 69 -6.63 -17.46 18.83
N TYR A 70 -5.94 -16.35 18.59
CA TYR A 70 -5.35 -16.00 17.31
C TYR A 70 -3.94 -15.42 17.48
N ASP A 71 -3.02 -15.83 16.60
CA ASP A 71 -1.76 -15.15 16.37
C ASP A 71 -1.97 -14.11 15.26
N ARG A 72 -1.99 -12.83 15.64
CA ARG A 72 -2.16 -11.70 14.72
C ARG A 72 -0.85 -11.19 14.15
N ASN A 73 0.23 -11.28 14.93
CA ASN A 73 1.52 -10.67 14.60
C ASN A 73 1.40 -9.19 14.17
N ALA A 74 0.52 -8.43 14.83
CA ALA A 74 0.32 -7.02 14.54
C ALA A 74 1.35 -6.15 15.30
N SER A 75 1.45 -4.88 14.90
CA SER A 75 2.38 -3.92 15.52
C SER A 75 1.98 -3.48 16.93
N THR A 76 0.73 -3.72 17.34
CA THR A 76 0.19 -3.33 18.66
C THR A 76 0.12 -4.49 19.66
N HIS A 77 0.01 -5.72 19.15
CA HIS A 77 -0.08 -6.97 19.91
C HIS A 77 0.13 -8.13 18.95
N HIS A 78 0.68 -9.26 19.41
CA HIS A 78 0.91 -10.41 18.51
C HIS A 78 -0.01 -11.61 18.78
N GLN A 79 -0.47 -11.83 20.03
CA GLN A 79 -1.52 -12.81 20.33
C GLN A 79 -2.76 -12.11 20.89
N GLU A 80 -3.92 -12.66 20.57
CA GLU A 80 -5.19 -12.27 21.14
C GLU A 80 -6.00 -13.51 21.54
N VAL A 81 -6.56 -13.47 22.75
CA VAL A 81 -7.53 -14.45 23.25
C VAL A 81 -8.80 -13.72 23.62
N SER A 82 -9.94 -14.17 23.11
CA SER A 82 -11.24 -13.55 23.32
C SER A 82 -12.30 -14.55 23.73
N ASP A 83 -13.38 -14.02 24.34
CA ASP A 83 -14.61 -14.77 24.55
C ASP A 83 -15.37 -14.98 23.23
N ALA A 84 -16.38 -15.86 23.26
CA ALA A 84 -17.18 -16.20 22.08
C ALA A 84 -17.80 -14.97 21.39
N ASP A 85 -18.27 -14.01 22.19
CA ASP A 85 -18.92 -12.80 21.69
C ASP A 85 -17.94 -11.66 21.36
N ARG A 86 -16.64 -11.84 21.66
CA ARG A 86 -15.56 -10.87 21.41
C ARG A 86 -15.72 -9.52 22.11
N PHE A 87 -16.27 -9.52 23.32
CA PHE A 87 -16.35 -8.33 24.17
C PHE A 87 -15.13 -8.20 25.09
N PHE A 88 -14.49 -9.30 25.45
CA PHE A 88 -13.38 -9.32 26.40
C PHE A 88 -12.14 -9.92 25.77
N TRP A 89 -10.99 -9.28 26.02
CA TRP A 89 -9.75 -9.59 25.32
C TRP A 89 -8.56 -9.71 26.27
N ILE A 90 -7.75 -10.75 26.07
CA ILE A 90 -6.40 -10.88 26.62
C ILE A 90 -5.43 -10.75 25.45
N LEU A 91 -4.54 -9.78 25.54
CA LEU A 91 -3.53 -9.48 24.52
C LEU A 91 -2.14 -9.74 25.07
N THR A 92 -1.17 -9.93 24.17
CA THR A 92 0.26 -9.93 24.50
C THR A 92 0.95 -8.78 23.78
N VAL A 93 2.05 -8.29 24.33
CA VAL A 93 2.92 -7.27 23.67
C VAL A 93 3.24 -7.64 22.23
N PRO A 94 3.44 -6.68 21.31
CA PRO A 94 3.85 -6.99 19.94
C PRO A 94 5.22 -7.68 19.92
N LEU A 95 5.45 -8.51 18.90
CA LEU A 95 6.77 -9.05 18.64
C LEU A 95 7.74 -7.91 18.31
N PRO A 96 9.04 -8.04 18.66
CA PRO A 96 10.03 -7.10 18.18
C PRO A 96 9.98 -7.05 16.64
N PRO A 97 10.15 -5.86 16.03
CA PRO A 97 10.18 -5.76 14.59
C PRO A 97 11.28 -6.68 14.04
N PRO A 98 11.04 -7.32 12.88
CA PRO A 98 12.10 -8.09 12.24
C PRO A 98 13.30 -7.19 11.98
N PRO A 99 14.52 -7.75 11.89
CA PRO A 99 15.68 -7.00 11.46
C PRO A 99 15.39 -6.27 10.16
N GLU A 100 15.87 -5.03 10.06
CA GLU A 100 15.70 -4.27 8.83
C GLU A 100 16.33 -5.03 7.64
N PRO A 101 15.67 -5.04 6.47
CA PRO A 101 16.25 -5.64 5.29
C PRO A 101 17.59 -4.98 4.97
N ASP A 102 18.57 -5.77 4.53
CA ASP A 102 19.82 -5.23 4.02
C ASP A 102 19.54 -4.53 2.67
N MET A 103 19.39 -3.20 2.76
CA MET A 103 19.06 -2.36 1.62
C MET A 103 20.18 -2.34 0.58
N ASP A 104 21.44 -2.51 1.00
CA ASP A 104 22.57 -2.57 0.10
C ASP A 104 22.57 -3.90 -0.66
N ALA A 105 22.36 -5.04 0.02
CA ALA A 105 22.23 -6.33 -0.65
C ALA A 105 21.03 -6.39 -1.62
N ILE A 106 19.92 -5.72 -1.29
CA ILE A 106 18.75 -5.58 -2.19
C ILE A 106 19.13 -4.73 -3.42
N ARG A 107 19.81 -3.60 -3.20
CA ARG A 107 20.25 -2.71 -4.27
C ARG A 107 21.24 -3.40 -5.20
N ASP A 108 22.20 -4.13 -4.65
CA ASP A 108 23.19 -4.89 -5.42
C ASP A 108 22.50 -5.96 -6.27
N ARG A 109 21.54 -6.70 -5.72
CA ARG A 109 20.75 -7.68 -6.48
C ARG A 109 19.96 -7.03 -7.61
N ALA A 110 19.35 -5.88 -7.35
CA ALA A 110 18.59 -5.14 -8.38
C ALA A 110 19.50 -4.59 -9.48
N ASN A 111 20.69 -4.12 -9.12
CA ASN A 111 21.68 -3.59 -10.07
C ASN A 111 22.33 -4.72 -10.89
N LEU A 112 22.58 -5.89 -10.30
CA LEU A 112 23.06 -7.08 -11.02
C LEU A 112 22.04 -7.58 -12.06
N ALA A 113 20.74 -7.38 -11.79
CA ALA A 113 19.67 -7.84 -12.67
C ALA A 113 19.33 -6.86 -13.82
N THR A 114 19.94 -5.67 -13.84
CA THR A 114 19.56 -4.62 -14.79
C THR A 114 20.80 -3.97 -15.41
N GLU A 115 21.14 -4.34 -16.65
CA GLU A 115 21.88 -3.40 -17.50
C GLU A 115 21.00 -2.15 -17.61
N GLN A 116 21.40 -1.06 -16.95
CA GLN A 116 20.72 0.21 -17.15
C GLN A 116 20.82 0.56 -18.63
N PRO A 117 19.69 0.73 -19.36
CA PRO A 117 19.77 1.20 -20.72
C PRO A 117 20.47 2.56 -20.71
N PRO A 118 21.35 2.84 -21.69
CA PRO A 118 22.10 4.08 -21.72
C PRO A 118 21.13 5.26 -21.64
N ALA A 119 21.49 6.27 -20.83
CA ALA A 119 20.75 7.53 -20.76
C ALA A 119 20.68 8.11 -22.17
N VAL A 120 19.50 8.06 -22.79
CA VAL A 120 19.30 8.59 -24.13
C VAL A 120 19.18 10.11 -23.99
N MET A 121 20.29 10.84 -24.12
CA MET A 121 20.22 12.25 -24.50
C MET A 121 19.71 12.31 -25.93
N ARG A 122 18.40 12.51 -26.14
CA ARG A 122 17.87 12.77 -27.48
C ARG A 122 17.98 14.25 -27.79
N VAL A 123 18.78 14.54 -28.80
CA VAL A 123 18.75 15.80 -29.54
C VAL A 123 17.55 15.70 -30.48
N TYR A 124 16.49 16.48 -30.24
CA TYR A 124 15.28 16.43 -31.06
C TYR A 124 15.47 17.21 -32.37
N THR A 125 15.18 16.55 -33.48
CA THR A 125 14.97 17.21 -34.77
C THR A 125 13.53 17.72 -34.85
N CYS A 126 13.35 18.97 -35.30
CA CYS A 126 12.05 19.57 -35.54
C CYS A 126 11.15 18.65 -36.41
N ASN A 127 9.84 18.60 -36.11
CA ASN A 127 8.79 17.82 -36.78
C ASN A 127 8.72 16.32 -36.43
N GLU A 128 9.31 15.92 -35.32
CA GLU A 128 9.24 14.52 -34.86
C GLU A 128 8.17 14.29 -33.80
N VAL A 129 7.58 13.10 -33.88
CA VAL A 129 6.74 12.53 -32.82
C VAL A 129 7.64 11.72 -31.90
N GLU A 130 7.58 12.03 -30.61
CA GLU A 130 8.26 11.34 -29.53
C GLU A 130 7.28 10.42 -28.81
N LEU A 131 7.77 9.27 -28.36
CA LEU A 131 7.10 8.43 -27.37
C LEU A 131 7.67 8.77 -26.00
N ASP A 132 6.83 9.20 -25.07
CA ASP A 132 7.23 9.50 -23.69
C ASP A 132 7.92 8.29 -23.03
N TYR A 133 8.81 8.55 -22.07
CA TYR A 133 9.61 7.51 -21.42
C TYR A 133 8.78 6.45 -20.69
N ARG A 134 7.54 6.78 -20.31
CA ARG A 134 6.58 5.82 -19.73
C ARG A 134 5.86 4.97 -20.78
N GLY A 135 5.93 5.35 -22.05
CA GLY A 135 5.21 4.69 -23.14
C GLY A 135 3.70 4.92 -23.07
N GLU A 136 3.23 6.07 -22.57
CA GLU A 136 1.79 6.36 -22.41
C GLU A 136 1.35 7.63 -23.17
N MET A 137 2.28 8.37 -23.74
CA MET A 137 2.00 9.63 -24.44
C MET A 137 2.85 9.72 -25.70
N LEU A 138 2.25 10.26 -26.76
CA LEU A 138 2.96 10.70 -27.95
C LEU A 138 3.03 12.23 -27.92
N ILE A 139 4.21 12.79 -28.17
CA ILE A 139 4.46 14.23 -28.14
C ILE A 139 4.96 14.65 -29.51
N LEU A 140 4.24 15.55 -30.17
CA LEU A 140 4.66 16.14 -31.44
C LEU A 140 5.38 17.46 -31.16
N HIS A 141 6.61 17.58 -31.64
CA HIS A 141 7.41 18.80 -31.56
C HIS A 141 7.47 19.50 -32.94
N GLU A 142 7.04 20.75 -32.99
CA GLU A 142 7.28 21.69 -34.10
C GLU A 142 8.19 22.82 -33.63
N GLN A 143 8.72 23.64 -34.56
CA GLN A 143 9.81 24.59 -34.30
C GLN A 143 9.67 25.43 -33.03
N ASP A 144 8.46 25.89 -32.72
CA ASP A 144 8.14 26.83 -31.65
C ASP A 144 6.99 26.34 -30.74
N ARG A 145 6.48 25.14 -30.98
CA ARG A 145 5.27 24.62 -30.32
C ARG A 145 5.27 23.11 -30.21
N ARG A 146 4.54 22.60 -29.23
CA ARG A 146 4.34 21.15 -29.04
C ARG A 146 2.90 20.82 -28.69
N THR A 147 2.50 19.59 -28.92
CA THR A 147 1.22 19.04 -28.50
C THR A 147 1.40 17.57 -28.16
N ASP A 148 0.53 17.03 -27.33
CA ASP A 148 0.57 15.63 -26.93
C ASP A 148 -0.79 14.96 -27.04
N ILE A 149 -0.76 13.63 -27.15
CA ILE A 149 -1.94 12.76 -27.15
C ILE A 149 -1.64 11.53 -26.30
N VAL A 150 -2.63 11.07 -25.55
CA VAL A 150 -2.50 9.86 -24.73
C VAL A 150 -2.66 8.62 -25.60
N TRP A 151 -1.74 7.69 -25.40
CA TRP A 151 -1.74 6.35 -25.99
C TRP A 151 -1.70 5.30 -24.89
N THR A 152 -2.61 4.31 -24.94
CA THR A 152 -2.62 3.23 -23.94
C THR A 152 -2.35 1.87 -24.58
N TRP A 153 -1.28 1.21 -24.14
CA TRP A 153 -0.92 -0.14 -24.57
C TRP A 153 -1.83 -1.21 -23.95
N ASN A 154 -2.19 -1.06 -22.67
CA ASN A 154 -2.97 -2.04 -21.90
C ASN A 154 -4.44 -2.22 -22.34
N ARG A 155 -4.96 -1.30 -23.18
CA ARG A 155 -6.33 -1.34 -23.72
C ARG A 155 -6.35 -1.59 -25.23
N GLY A 156 -5.38 -2.32 -25.75
CA GLY A 156 -5.35 -2.74 -27.15
C GLY A 156 -4.75 -1.69 -28.09
N ASN A 157 -3.75 -0.93 -27.63
CA ASN A 157 -3.03 0.07 -28.42
C ASN A 157 -3.95 1.15 -29.02
N GLN A 158 -4.65 1.88 -28.16
CA GLN A 158 -5.61 2.90 -28.56
C GLN A 158 -5.02 4.31 -28.38
N LEU A 159 -5.31 5.21 -29.33
CA LEU A 159 -5.12 6.66 -29.21
C LEU A 159 -6.47 7.30 -28.90
N TYR A 160 -6.50 8.28 -27.99
CA TYR A 160 -7.74 8.97 -27.62
C TYR A 160 -7.76 10.38 -28.21
N ARG A 161 -8.64 10.64 -29.20
CA ARG A 161 -8.83 11.96 -29.81
C ARG A 161 -9.13 13.02 -28.76
N SER A 162 -9.99 12.71 -27.79
CA SER A 162 -10.34 13.60 -26.68
C SER A 162 -9.18 13.97 -25.76
N SER A 163 -8.05 13.24 -25.83
CA SER A 163 -6.84 13.53 -25.05
C SER A 163 -5.84 14.44 -25.76
N LEU A 164 -6.12 14.84 -27.01
CA LEU A 164 -5.24 15.74 -27.74
C LEU A 164 -5.19 17.10 -27.02
N SER A 165 -4.02 17.48 -26.54
CA SER A 165 -3.79 18.79 -25.92
C SER A 165 -3.93 19.91 -26.96
N PRO A 166 -4.21 21.17 -26.58
CA PRO A 166 -3.99 22.32 -27.47
C PRO A 166 -2.50 22.48 -27.79
N TRP A 167 -2.16 23.36 -28.74
CA TRP A 167 -0.78 23.75 -28.98
C TRP A 167 -0.22 24.48 -27.76
N TRP A 168 0.93 24.03 -27.26
CA TRP A 168 1.71 24.69 -26.22
C TRP A 168 2.94 25.37 -26.83
N TYR A 169 3.09 26.67 -26.58
CA TYR A 169 4.26 27.47 -27.00
C TYR A 169 5.18 27.69 -25.78
N PRO A 170 6.29 26.95 -25.63
CA PRO A 170 7.11 26.98 -24.42
C PRO A 170 7.71 28.35 -24.09
N ASP A 171 8.18 29.06 -25.11
CA ASP A 171 8.83 30.37 -24.96
C ASP A 171 7.85 31.45 -24.52
N GLU A 172 6.61 31.38 -25.04
CA GLU A 172 5.53 32.30 -24.72
C GLU A 172 4.72 31.87 -23.49
N ARG A 173 4.92 30.63 -23.00
CA ARG A 173 4.15 29.99 -21.91
C ARG A 173 2.63 30.10 -22.09
N ARG A 174 2.15 29.90 -23.32
CA ARG A 174 0.72 29.96 -23.66
C ARG A 174 0.24 28.72 -24.38
N SER A 175 -1.06 28.45 -24.22
CA SER A 175 -1.78 27.46 -25.01
C SER A 175 -2.61 28.14 -26.11
N GLN A 176 -2.79 27.47 -27.23
CA GLN A 176 -3.66 27.90 -28.32
C GLN A 176 -4.49 26.72 -28.81
N GLU A 177 -5.81 26.92 -28.85
CA GLU A 177 -6.72 25.94 -29.43
C GLU A 177 -6.41 25.70 -30.90
N MET A 178 -6.40 24.42 -31.28
CA MET A 178 -6.29 24.02 -32.68
C MET A 178 -7.63 24.16 -33.38
N THR A 179 -7.59 24.55 -34.65
CA THR A 179 -8.74 24.37 -35.54
C THR A 179 -9.02 22.88 -35.76
N GLU A 180 -10.25 22.51 -36.10
CA GLU A 180 -10.59 21.09 -36.35
C GLU A 180 -9.76 20.48 -37.49
N ALA A 181 -9.40 21.26 -38.51
CA ALA A 181 -8.51 20.81 -39.58
C ALA A 181 -7.09 20.53 -39.07
N GLU A 182 -6.56 21.37 -38.16
CA GLU A 182 -5.25 21.15 -37.54
C GLU A 182 -5.26 19.93 -36.62
N LYS A 183 -6.31 19.76 -35.80
CA LYS A 183 -6.47 18.58 -34.94
C LYS A 183 -6.41 17.30 -35.77
N GLU A 184 -7.15 17.25 -36.88
CA GLU A 184 -7.15 16.10 -37.76
C GLU A 184 -5.75 15.81 -38.33
N ALA A 185 -5.06 16.84 -38.82
CA ALA A 185 -3.71 16.69 -39.36
C ALA A 185 -2.71 16.16 -38.31
N VAL A 186 -2.78 16.68 -37.09
CA VAL A 186 -1.93 16.23 -35.96
C VAL A 186 -2.25 14.78 -35.57
N ILE A 187 -3.52 14.42 -35.49
CA ILE A 187 -3.95 13.05 -35.18
C ILE A 187 -3.45 12.07 -36.24
N GLN A 188 -3.53 12.42 -37.53
CA GLN A 188 -3.00 11.57 -38.59
C GLN A 188 -1.49 11.35 -38.45
N ARG A 189 -0.72 12.38 -38.10
CA ARG A 189 0.72 12.23 -37.83
C ARG A 189 1.00 11.29 -36.66
N PHE A 190 0.24 11.40 -35.57
CA PHE A 190 0.35 10.47 -34.45
C PHE A 190 0.00 9.04 -34.87
N LEU A 191 -1.07 8.84 -35.64
CA LEU A 191 -1.47 7.51 -36.13
C LEU A 191 -0.42 6.89 -37.05
N GLU A 192 0.13 7.66 -37.99
CA GLU A 192 1.19 7.21 -38.89
C GLU A 192 2.44 6.78 -38.11
N PHE A 193 2.88 7.63 -37.17
CA PHE A 193 4.02 7.32 -36.32
C PHE A 193 3.75 6.05 -35.50
N ALA A 194 2.61 5.97 -34.85
CA ALA A 194 2.28 4.87 -33.95
C ALA A 194 2.12 3.54 -34.73
N ARG A 195 1.50 3.56 -35.92
CA ARG A 195 1.38 2.39 -36.79
C ARG A 195 2.72 1.88 -37.29
N ARG A 196 3.64 2.79 -37.59
CA ARG A 196 4.97 2.46 -38.09
C ARG A 196 5.91 1.95 -36.99
N ASN A 197 5.87 2.55 -35.81
CA ASN A 197 6.90 2.35 -34.78
C ASN A 197 6.43 1.57 -33.56
N ILE A 198 5.12 1.45 -33.34
CA ILE A 198 4.55 0.81 -32.14
C ILE A 198 3.76 -0.44 -32.52
N SER A 199 2.67 -0.30 -33.28
CA SER A 199 1.85 -1.44 -33.71
C SER A 199 0.98 -1.09 -34.93
N PRO A 200 0.92 -1.92 -35.96
CA PRO A 200 0.10 -1.64 -37.16
C PRO A 200 -1.41 -1.60 -36.87
N ASN A 201 -1.87 -2.15 -35.74
CA ASN A 201 -3.28 -2.25 -35.38
C ASN A 201 -3.76 -1.11 -34.47
N ILE A 202 -3.09 0.05 -34.47
CA ILE A 202 -3.52 1.19 -33.65
C ILE A 202 -4.85 1.77 -34.14
N GLU A 203 -5.79 1.84 -33.21
CA GLU A 203 -7.13 2.41 -33.38
C GLU A 203 -7.21 3.80 -32.76
N LEU A 204 -7.90 4.71 -33.45
CA LEU A 204 -8.32 5.98 -32.89
C LEU A 204 -9.68 5.80 -32.18
N ARG A 205 -9.78 6.26 -30.94
CA ARG A 205 -11.01 6.35 -30.16
C ARG A 205 -11.37 7.81 -29.94
N ASP A 206 -12.66 8.09 -29.92
CA ASP A 206 -13.18 9.41 -29.51
C ASP A 206 -13.16 9.55 -27.98
#